data_AF-A0A955WKF9-F1
#
_entry.id   AF-A0A955WKF9-F1
#
_cell.length_a   1.000
_cell.length_b   1.000
_cell.length_c   1.000
_cell.angle_alpha   90.00
_cell.angle_beta   90.00
_cell.angle_gamma   90.00
#
_symmetry.space_group_name_H-M   'P 1'
#
loop_
_entity.id
_entity.type
_entity.pdbx_description
1 polymer ?
#
loop_
_entity_poly.entity_id
_entity_poly.type
_entity_poly.pdbx_seq_one_letter_code
_entity_poly.pdbx_strand_id
1 'polypeptide(L)'
;QSGSADNPDSLRAMFDLVEGLDLVWIELAGGCHQTFALGFCPTLDKDLGFHLVETYALAFARRHLLGDEDPRTIGITEGEIDLDPAATVRRR
;
A
#
# COMPACT_ATOMS: atom_id res chain seq x y z
N GLN A 1 2.62 -2.10 4.18
CA GLN A 1 2.73 -0.83 3.44
C GLN A 1 3.97 -0.08 3.93
N SER A 2 4.68 0.63 3.06
CA SER A 2 5.86 1.41 3.44
C SER A 2 6.05 2.67 2.58
N GLY A 3 6.76 3.66 3.13
CA GLY A 3 7.22 4.84 2.41
C GLY A 3 8.67 4.70 1.98
N SER A 4 9.01 5.12 0.76
CA SER A 4 10.38 4.99 0.26
C SER A 4 11.39 5.93 0.94
N ALA A 5 10.94 6.91 1.72
CA ALA A 5 11.80 7.88 2.42
C ALA A 5 12.28 7.40 3.81
N ASP A 6 11.76 6.31 4.36
CA ASP A 6 12.09 5.83 5.73
C ASP A 6 13.16 4.71 5.78
N ASN A 7 14.08 4.65 4.81
CA ASN A 7 15.05 3.56 4.63
C ASN A 7 14.44 2.25 4.07
N PRO A 8 14.23 2.17 2.74
CA PRO A 8 13.47 1.10 2.09
C PRO A 8 14.14 -0.28 2.16
N ASP A 9 15.46 -0.35 2.38
CA ASP A 9 16.21 -1.61 2.35
C ASP A 9 15.86 -2.54 3.52
N SER A 10 15.65 -1.96 4.70
CA SER A 10 15.25 -2.71 5.90
C SER A 10 13.85 -3.32 5.77
N LEU A 11 12.94 -2.62 5.11
CA LEU A 11 11.55 -3.04 4.94
C LEU A 11 11.41 -4.08 3.82
N ARG A 12 12.19 -3.94 2.75
CA ARG A 12 12.28 -4.96 1.69
C ARG A 12 12.83 -6.28 2.20
N ALA A 13 13.86 -6.24 3.06
CA ALA A 13 14.40 -7.44 3.69
C ALA A 13 13.33 -8.18 4.52
N MET A 14 12.41 -7.46 5.19
CA MET A 14 11.30 -8.12 5.91
C MET A 14 10.30 -8.77 4.97
N PHE A 15 9.89 -8.10 3.89
CA PHE A 15 9.03 -8.71 2.87
C PHE A 15 9.67 -9.98 2.32
N ASP A 16 10.99 -9.97 2.14
CA ASP A 16 11.71 -11.11 1.60
C ASP A 16 11.79 -12.33 2.53
N LEU A 17 11.56 -12.12 3.83
CA LEU A 17 11.59 -13.16 4.85
C LEU A 17 10.21 -13.79 5.12
N VAL A 18 9.13 -13.21 4.59
CA VAL A 18 7.78 -13.78 4.77
C VAL A 18 7.56 -14.93 3.79
N GLU A 19 7.31 -16.13 4.31
CA GLU A 19 6.99 -17.33 3.55
C GLU A 19 5.64 -17.92 4.01
N GLY A 20 4.89 -18.52 3.07
CA GLY A 20 3.64 -19.24 3.38
C GLY A 20 2.43 -18.38 3.69
N LEU A 21 2.50 -17.06 3.47
CA LEU A 21 1.39 -16.11 3.59
C LEU A 21 1.12 -15.46 2.24
N ASP A 22 -0.16 -15.32 1.88
CA ASP A 22 -0.58 -14.46 0.75
C ASP A 22 -0.38 -13.01 1.19
N LEU A 23 0.70 -12.40 0.70
CA LEU A 23 1.15 -11.09 1.17
C LEU A 23 1.21 -10.12 0.00
N VAL A 24 0.44 -9.05 0.13
CA VAL A 24 0.52 -7.89 -0.75
C VAL A 24 1.22 -6.75 -0.02
N TRP A 25 2.22 -6.17 -0.68
CA TRP A 25 3.00 -5.06 -0.17
C TRP A 25 2.89 -3.85 -1.08
N ILE A 26 2.42 -2.75 -0.51
CA ILE A 26 2.33 -1.45 -1.18
C ILE A 26 3.48 -0.56 -0.69
N GLU A 27 4.26 -0.03 -1.62
CA GLU A 27 5.31 0.97 -1.39
C GLU A 27 4.90 2.29 -2.04
N LEU A 28 4.95 3.40 -1.28
CA LEU A 28 4.69 4.75 -1.78
C LEU A 28 5.99 5.51 -2.00
N ALA A 29 6.30 5.83 -3.26
CA ALA A 29 7.43 6.64 -3.65
C ALA A 29 7.31 8.06 -3.07
N GLY A 30 8.36 8.53 -2.39
CA GLY A 30 8.35 9.80 -1.66
C GLY A 30 7.54 9.78 -0.36
N GLY A 31 6.81 8.70 -0.05
CA GLY A 31 6.13 8.54 1.22
C GLY A 31 7.12 8.33 2.37
N CYS A 32 6.72 8.72 3.58
CA CYS A 32 7.43 8.43 4.82
C CYS A 32 6.46 7.87 5.88
N HIS A 33 6.95 7.60 7.09
CA HIS A 33 6.21 6.88 8.12
C HIS A 33 4.94 7.66 8.48
N GLN A 34 5.06 8.98 8.43
CA GLN A 34 3.98 9.93 8.71
C GLN A 34 2.90 9.96 7.61
N THR A 35 3.17 9.49 6.39
CA THR A 35 2.13 9.28 5.36
C THR A 35 1.07 8.30 5.86
N PHE A 36 1.49 7.22 6.54
CA PHE A 36 0.59 6.17 7.02
C PHE A 36 0.06 6.44 8.44
N ALA A 37 0.79 7.21 9.25
CA ALA A 37 0.42 7.49 10.63
C ALA A 37 -0.42 8.77 10.81
N LEU A 38 0.02 9.87 10.18
CA LEU A 38 -0.58 11.20 10.36
C LEU A 38 -1.17 11.76 9.05
N GLY A 39 -1.09 11.02 7.94
CA GLY A 39 -1.58 11.47 6.64
C GLY A 39 -0.77 12.62 6.04
N PHE A 40 0.50 12.80 6.43
CA PHE A 40 1.35 13.86 5.90
C PHE A 40 2.81 13.42 5.79
N CYS A 41 3.48 13.80 4.70
CA CYS A 41 4.91 13.68 4.55
C CYS A 41 5.46 14.84 3.69
N PRO A 42 6.58 15.48 4.02
CA PRO A 42 7.09 16.60 3.23
C PRO A 42 7.47 16.25 1.78
N THR A 43 7.73 14.97 1.50
CA THR A 43 8.26 14.47 0.22
C THR A 43 7.20 13.83 -0.68
N LEU A 44 5.95 13.79 -0.24
CA LEU A 44 4.81 13.31 -1.01
C LEU A 44 3.66 14.29 -0.84
N ASP A 45 2.94 14.58 -1.92
CA ASP A 45 1.74 15.40 -1.80
C ASP A 45 0.78 14.81 -0.77
N LYS A 46 0.28 15.67 0.13
CA LYS A 46 -0.50 15.24 1.29
C LYS A 46 -1.79 14.55 0.85
N ASP A 47 -2.51 15.16 -0.08
CA ASP A 47 -3.83 14.69 -0.49
C ASP A 47 -3.68 13.41 -1.33
N LEU A 48 -2.65 13.32 -2.17
CA LEU A 48 -2.29 12.09 -2.87
C LEU A 48 -1.96 10.95 -1.90
N GLY A 49 -1.08 11.20 -0.92
CA GLY A 49 -0.68 10.19 0.07
C GLY A 49 -1.88 9.68 0.88
N PHE A 50 -2.72 10.60 1.34
CA PHE A 50 -3.97 10.24 2.02
C PHE A 50 -4.90 9.42 1.12
N HIS A 51 -5.12 9.85 -0.12
CA HIS A 51 -6.00 9.16 -1.05
C HIS A 51 -5.55 7.72 -1.33
N LEU A 52 -4.24 7.51 -1.55
CA LEU A 52 -3.69 6.19 -1.82
C LEU A 52 -3.83 5.28 -0.60
N VAL A 53 -3.41 5.74 0.59
CA VAL A 53 -3.48 4.94 1.83
C VAL A 53 -4.91 4.53 2.15
N GLU A 54 -5.86 5.47 2.11
CA GLU A 54 -7.27 5.20 2.40
C GLU A 54 -7.92 4.30 1.36
N THR A 55 -7.55 4.45 0.07
CA THR A 55 -8.10 3.60 -0.99
C THR A 55 -7.69 2.14 -0.78
N TYR A 56 -6.40 1.88 -0.50
CA TYR A 56 -5.93 0.52 -0.21
C TYR A 56 -6.53 -0.03 1.07
N ALA A 57 -6.57 0.77 2.15
CA ALA A 57 -7.13 0.34 3.44
C ALA A 57 -8.62 -0.02 3.31
N LEU A 58 -9.40 0.80 2.62
CA LEU A 58 -10.82 0.56 2.40
C LEU A 58 -11.07 -0.65 1.50
N ALA A 59 -10.32 -0.80 0.40
CA ALA A 59 -10.44 -1.95 -0.48
C ALA A 59 -10.13 -3.27 0.27
N PHE A 60 -9.07 -3.28 1.07
CA PHE A 60 -8.72 -4.42 1.92
C PHE A 60 -9.83 -4.76 2.91
N ALA A 61 -10.35 -3.77 3.64
CA ALA A 61 -11.42 -3.97 4.60
C ALA A 61 -12.70 -4.49 3.92
N ARG A 62 -13.07 -3.92 2.77
CA ARG A 62 -14.23 -4.37 1.98
C ARG A 62 -14.08 -5.82 1.55
N ARG A 63 -12.92 -6.19 0.98
CA ARG A 63 -12.65 -7.54 0.50
C ARG A 63 -12.73 -8.56 1.63
N HIS A 64 -12.03 -8.32 2.74
CA HIS A 64 -11.81 -9.35 3.75
C HIS A 64 -12.81 -9.33 4.91
N LEU A 65 -13.43 -8.20 5.21
CA LEU A 65 -14.40 -8.08 6.32
C LEU A 65 -15.84 -8.12 5.84
N LEU A 66 -16.12 -7.60 4.63
CA LEU A 66 -17.47 -7.49 4.08
C LEU A 66 -17.73 -8.47 2.95
N GLY A 67 -16.73 -9.26 2.55
CA GLY A 67 -16.86 -10.22 1.44
C GLY A 67 -17.13 -9.54 0.11
N ASP A 68 -16.61 -8.32 -0.10
CA ASP A 68 -16.78 -7.61 -1.36
C ASP A 68 -16.08 -8.36 -2.51
N GLU A 69 -16.86 -8.70 -3.52
CA GLU A 69 -16.41 -9.40 -4.74
C GLU A 69 -16.39 -8.49 -5.97
N ASP A 70 -16.57 -7.18 -5.79
CA ASP A 70 -16.45 -6.22 -6.89
C ASP A 70 -15.05 -6.36 -7.55
N PRO A 71 -14.97 -6.54 -8.89
CA PRO A 71 -13.71 -6.74 -9.59
C PRO A 71 -12.70 -5.63 -9.36
N ARG A 72 -13.16 -4.39 -9.12
CA ARG A 72 -12.27 -3.26 -8.81
C ARG A 72 -11.69 -3.38 -7.41
N THR A 73 -12.49 -3.78 -6.42
CA THR A 73 -12.00 -4.03 -5.06
C THR A 73 -10.93 -5.12 -5.08
N ILE A 74 -11.20 -6.24 -5.76
CA ILE A 74 -10.24 -7.34 -5.91
C ILE A 74 -8.97 -6.86 -6.62
N GLY A 75 -9.11 -6.17 -7.76
CA GLY A 75 -7.96 -5.68 -8.51
C GLY A 75 -7.08 -4.70 -7.73
N ILE A 76 -7.67 -3.87 -6.85
CA ILE A 76 -6.89 -3.01 -5.95
C ILE A 76 -6.15 -3.83 -4.89
N THR A 77 -6.82 -4.80 -4.25
CA THR A 77 -6.20 -5.59 -3.18
C THR A 77 -5.13 -6.56 -3.69
N GLU A 78 -5.29 -7.07 -4.91
CA GLU A 78 -4.33 -7.99 -5.54
C GLU A 78 -3.21 -7.25 -6.30
N GLY A 79 -3.29 -5.93 -6.43
CA GLY A 79 -2.32 -5.12 -7.17
C GLY A 79 -2.42 -5.24 -8.69
N GLU A 80 -3.57 -5.64 -9.22
CA GLU A 80 -3.85 -5.72 -10.66
C GLU A 80 -4.31 -4.38 -11.24
N ILE A 81 -4.73 -3.45 -10.38
CA ILE A 81 -5.12 -2.09 -10.75
C ILE A 81 -4.09 -1.10 -10.19
N ASP A 82 -3.36 -0.45 -11.10
CA ASP A 82 -2.48 0.67 -10.77
C ASP A 82 -3.31 1.90 -10.42
N LEU A 83 -3.18 2.39 -9.18
CA LEU A 83 -3.90 3.59 -8.71
C LEU A 83 -3.18 4.89 -9.06
N ASP A 84 -1.85 4.92 -8.96
CA ASP A 84 -1.01 6.08 -9.24
C ASP A 84 0.46 5.64 -9.42
N PRO A 85 1.27 6.31 -10.26
CA PRO A 85 2.70 6.00 -10.42
C PRO A 85 3.53 6.06 -9.12
N ALA A 86 3.07 6.80 -8.11
CA ALA A 86 3.71 6.84 -6.80
C ALA A 86 3.48 5.57 -5.98
N ALA A 87 2.54 4.70 -6.34
CA ALA A 87 2.29 3.45 -5.63
C ALA A 87 2.84 2.26 -6.43
N THR A 88 3.65 1.43 -5.78
CA THR A 88 4.12 0.16 -6.34
C THR A 88 3.59 -0.99 -5.49
N VAL A 89 3.01 -2.00 -6.13
CA VAL A 89 2.50 -3.20 -5.46
C VAL A 89 3.41 -4.40 -5.75
N ARG A 90 3.67 -5.19 -4.72
CA ARG A 90 4.42 -6.46 -4.78
C ARG A 90 3.60 -7.56 -4.13
N ARG A 91 3.72 -8.78 -4.63
CA ARG A 91 2.99 -9.94 -4.12
C ARG A 91 3.94 -11.11 -3.82
N ARG A 92 3.57 -11.90 -2.81
CA ARG A 92 4.06 -13.26 -2.55
C ARG A 92 2.90 -14.22 -2.36
#